data_AF-A0A7H0H3D1-F1
#
_entry.id   AF-A0A7H0H3D1-F1
#
_cell.length_a   1.000
_cell.length_b   1.000
_cell.length_c   1.000
_cell.angle_alpha   90.00
_cell.angle_beta   90.00
_cell.angle_gamma   90.00
#
_symmetry.space_group_name_H-M   'P 1'
#
loop_
_entity.id
_entity.type
_entity.pdbx_description
1 polymer ?
#
loop_
_entity_poly.entity_id
_entity_poly.type
_entity_poly.pdbx_seq_one_letter_code
_entity_poly.pdbx_strand_id
1 'polypeptide(L)'
;MTATILTVCSGNICRSPFAAALLCERLAGLDVRVESAGTIATDGLPMSSQTLIQARLAGIADLDHSARFLTERILAEADLVLAMTAEHRSAVVRLLPSLARRTFTLTEFAARVAANPESTPGTATDAKSALRDYARSLVRRPAPAAEATPDVEDPYGRLAEAYARMAEQIIPAVDAVAQAIDSQFPEEQRGTSEHLTRAFPEEPRGTSGVSKGHTRTETRH
;
A
#
# COMPACT_ATOMS: atom_id res chain seq x y z
N MET A 1 -6.96 17.22 12.97
CA MET A 1 -5.60 17.61 12.52
C MET A 1 -5.09 16.41 11.77
N THR A 2 -4.86 16.56 10.47
CA THR A 2 -4.56 15.43 9.58
C THR A 2 -3.29 14.70 9.98
N ALA A 3 -3.38 13.38 10.12
CA ALA A 3 -2.23 12.51 10.35
C ALA A 3 -1.43 12.31 9.06
N THR A 4 -0.11 12.20 9.13
CA THR A 4 0.73 11.94 7.95
C THR A 4 1.40 10.57 8.01
N ILE A 5 1.18 9.76 6.98
CA ILE A 5 1.91 8.50 6.73
C ILE A 5 2.93 8.75 5.63
N LEU A 6 4.19 8.40 5.87
CA LEU A 6 5.26 8.50 4.89
C LEU A 6 5.75 7.10 4.47
N THR A 7 5.72 6.80 3.17
CA THR A 7 6.37 5.61 2.62
C THR A 7 7.78 5.92 2.12
N VAL A 8 8.74 5.03 2.36
CA VAL A 8 10.17 5.28 2.05
C VAL A 8 10.82 4.13 1.30
N CYS A 9 11.43 4.42 0.14
CA CYS A 9 12.30 3.50 -0.58
C CYS A 9 13.62 4.19 -0.97
N SER A 10 14.35 3.69 -1.97
CA SER A 10 15.65 4.27 -2.36
C SER A 10 15.45 5.48 -3.27
N GLY A 11 14.92 5.27 -4.49
CA GLY A 11 14.80 6.31 -5.51
C GLY A 11 13.47 7.08 -5.53
N ASN A 12 12.48 6.67 -4.72
CA ASN A 12 11.12 7.22 -4.73
C ASN A 12 10.43 7.23 -6.11
N ILE A 13 10.65 6.20 -6.93
CA ILE A 13 10.03 6.07 -8.25
C ILE A 13 9.33 4.72 -8.48
N CYS A 14 9.54 3.73 -7.61
CA CYS A 14 8.93 2.39 -7.74
C CYS A 14 8.10 2.02 -6.49
N ARG A 15 8.74 1.45 -5.47
CA ARG A 15 8.08 0.84 -4.30
C ARG A 15 7.29 1.84 -3.43
N SER A 16 7.93 2.89 -2.93
CA SER A 16 7.27 3.84 -2.02
C SER A 16 6.12 4.61 -2.67
N PRO A 17 6.20 5.13 -3.91
CA PRO A 17 5.06 5.84 -4.48
C PRO A 17 3.91 4.89 -4.83
N PHE A 18 4.19 3.62 -5.19
CA PHE A 18 3.13 2.61 -5.36
C PHE A 18 2.40 2.30 -4.05
N ALA A 19 3.14 2.09 -2.96
CA ALA A 19 2.55 1.88 -1.64
C ALA A 19 1.74 3.10 -1.16
N ALA A 20 2.23 4.32 -1.43
CA ALA A 20 1.53 5.55 -1.08
C ALA A 20 0.22 5.72 -1.86
N ALA A 21 0.22 5.43 -3.16
CA ALA A 21 -0.96 5.50 -4.00
C ALA A 21 -2.05 4.53 -3.51
N LEU A 22 -1.67 3.29 -3.20
CA LEU A 22 -2.60 2.30 -2.62
C LEU A 22 -3.13 2.74 -1.26
N LEU A 23 -2.27 3.21 -0.35
CA LEU A 23 -2.71 3.70 0.97
C LEU A 23 -3.64 4.90 0.86
N CYS A 24 -3.37 5.83 -0.06
CA CYS A 24 -4.24 6.99 -0.30
C CYS A 24 -5.65 6.54 -0.72
N GLU A 25 -5.75 5.58 -1.63
CA GLU A 25 -7.02 5.01 -2.07
C GLU A 25 -7.73 4.27 -0.93
N ARG A 26 -7.02 3.42 -0.19
CA ARG A 26 -7.61 2.58 0.88
C ARG A 26 -8.01 3.36 2.13
N LEU A 27 -7.38 4.51 2.38
CA LEU A 27 -7.66 5.38 3.53
C LEU A 27 -8.51 6.58 3.13
N ALA A 28 -9.07 6.58 1.91
CA ALA A 28 -9.97 7.63 1.46
C ALA A 28 -11.16 7.77 2.44
N GLY A 29 -11.39 8.99 2.91
CA GLY A 29 -12.42 9.31 3.90
C GLY A 29 -11.93 9.43 5.35
N LEU A 30 -10.67 9.12 5.64
CA LEU A 30 -10.04 9.42 6.93
C LEU A 30 -9.25 10.74 6.90
N ASP A 31 -9.04 11.37 8.07
CA ASP A 31 -8.17 12.55 8.24
C ASP A 31 -6.68 12.14 8.19
N VAL A 32 -6.27 11.48 7.10
CA VAL A 32 -4.92 10.93 6.85
C VAL A 32 -4.39 11.41 5.50
N ARG A 33 -3.23 12.06 5.54
CA ARG A 33 -2.40 12.41 4.38
C ARG A 33 -1.37 11.32 4.17
N VAL A 34 -1.25 10.81 2.94
CA VAL A 34 -0.23 9.82 2.58
C VAL A 34 0.79 10.47 1.66
N GLU A 35 2.07 10.28 1.98
CA GLU A 35 3.20 10.85 1.26
C GLU A 35 4.26 9.79 0.99
N SER A 36 5.15 10.06 0.03
CA SER A 36 6.31 9.20 -0.22
C SER A 36 7.61 9.99 -0.39
N ALA A 37 8.75 9.37 -0.06
CA ALA A 37 10.09 9.90 -0.25
C ALA A 37 11.11 8.78 -0.50
N GLY A 38 12.35 9.16 -0.81
CA GLY A 38 13.44 8.21 -1.07
C GLY A 38 14.78 8.62 -0.50
N THR A 39 15.54 7.65 0.01
CA THR A 39 16.83 7.88 0.68
C THR A 39 17.94 8.38 -0.24
N ILE A 40 17.80 8.16 -1.55
CA ILE A 40 18.72 8.61 -2.61
C ILE A 40 17.94 9.13 -3.83
N ALA A 41 16.72 9.65 -3.61
CA ALA A 41 15.87 10.12 -4.70
C ALA A 41 16.44 11.36 -5.39
N THR A 42 16.13 11.49 -6.68
CA THR A 42 16.30 12.73 -7.42
C THR A 42 14.93 13.41 -7.51
N ASP A 43 14.84 14.64 -7.02
CA ASP A 43 13.58 15.39 -6.98
C ASP A 43 12.98 15.57 -8.38
N GLY A 44 11.65 15.49 -8.48
CA GLY A 44 10.92 15.75 -9.72
C GLY A 44 10.80 14.55 -10.67
N LEU A 45 11.48 13.44 -10.40
CA LEU A 45 11.35 12.26 -11.26
C LEU A 45 9.93 11.66 -11.18
N PRO A 46 9.32 11.29 -12.31
CA PRO A 46 8.03 10.63 -12.31
C PRO A 46 8.16 9.20 -11.79
N MET A 47 7.02 8.60 -11.45
CA MET A 47 6.95 7.17 -11.16
C MET A 47 7.41 6.37 -12.39
N SER A 48 8.13 5.27 -12.16
CA SER A 48 8.53 4.34 -13.22
C SER A 48 7.32 3.86 -14.02
N SER A 49 7.46 3.77 -15.34
CA SER A 49 6.37 3.31 -16.22
C SER A 49 5.86 1.91 -15.87
N GLN A 50 6.76 1.01 -15.46
CA GLN A 50 6.38 -0.34 -15.02
C GLN A 50 5.60 -0.32 -13.70
N THR A 51 5.95 0.59 -12.78
CA THR A 51 5.19 0.79 -11.54
C THR A 51 3.82 1.41 -11.82
N LEU A 52 3.73 2.37 -12.75
CA LEU A 52 2.44 2.93 -13.19
C LEU A 52 1.51 1.85 -13.76
N ILE A 53 2.04 0.87 -14.49
CA ILE A 53 1.26 -0.28 -14.98
C ILE A 53 0.69 -1.06 -13.79
N GLN A 54 1.51 -1.39 -12.78
CA GLN A 54 1.02 -2.10 -11.59
C GLN A 54 -0.02 -1.29 -10.81
N ALA A 55 0.15 0.02 -10.69
CA ALA A 55 -0.83 0.93 -10.07
C ALA A 55 -2.19 0.89 -10.79
N ARG A 56 -2.18 0.96 -12.12
CA ARG A 56 -3.40 0.86 -12.93
C ARG A 56 -4.06 -0.51 -12.81
N LEU A 57 -3.27 -1.59 -12.82
CA LEU A 57 -3.77 -2.95 -12.61
C LEU A 57 -4.39 -3.12 -11.21
N ALA A 58 -3.88 -2.40 -10.21
CA ALA A 58 -4.44 -2.35 -8.86
C ALA A 58 -5.62 -1.37 -8.70
N GLY A 59 -6.11 -0.79 -9.81
CA GLY A 59 -7.29 0.08 -9.83
C GLY A 59 -7.02 1.56 -9.52
N ILE A 60 -5.76 1.99 -9.44
CA ILE A 60 -5.43 3.40 -9.17
C ILE A 60 -5.52 4.21 -10.46
N ALA A 61 -6.50 5.12 -10.54
CA ALA A 61 -6.78 5.94 -11.72
C ALA A 61 -5.91 7.21 -11.78
N ASP A 62 -5.79 7.93 -10.66
CA ASP A 62 -5.08 9.20 -10.57
C ASP A 62 -3.71 9.01 -9.92
N LEU A 63 -2.67 9.26 -10.72
CA LEU A 63 -1.27 9.10 -10.32
C LEU A 63 -0.51 10.37 -10.68
N ASP A 64 -0.56 11.35 -9.78
CA ASP A 64 0.34 12.50 -9.81
C ASP A 64 1.46 12.27 -8.78
N HIS A 65 2.62 11.82 -9.27
CA HIS A 65 3.77 11.53 -8.42
C HIS A 65 5.00 12.27 -8.92
N SER A 66 5.64 12.97 -7.98
CA SER A 66 6.96 13.56 -8.15
C SER A 66 7.87 13.03 -7.04
N ALA A 67 8.99 12.43 -7.43
CA ALA A 67 9.97 11.93 -6.48
C ALA A 67 10.50 13.06 -5.59
N ARG A 68 10.79 12.72 -4.33
CA ARG A 68 11.34 13.63 -3.31
C ARG A 68 12.44 12.96 -2.49
N PHE A 69 13.56 13.66 -2.32
CA PHE A 69 14.66 13.25 -1.46
C PHE A 69 14.23 13.31 0.01
N LEU A 70 14.53 12.24 0.74
CA LEU A 70 14.19 12.12 2.15
C LEU A 70 15.03 13.11 2.98
N THR A 71 14.34 14.02 3.68
CA THR A 71 14.97 15.00 4.56
C THR A 71 14.40 14.92 5.96
N GLU A 72 15.13 15.43 6.95
CA GLU A 72 14.64 15.54 8.34
C GLU A 72 13.34 16.35 8.41
N ARG A 73 13.19 17.40 7.59
CA ARG A 73 11.96 18.20 7.51
C ARG A 73 10.75 17.35 7.09
N ILE A 74 10.89 16.52 6.05
CA ILE A 74 9.82 15.61 5.62
C ILE A 74 9.51 14.60 6.74
N LEU A 75 10.54 14.07 7.40
CA LEU A 75 10.37 13.14 8.51
C LEU A 75 9.67 13.76 9.72
N ALA A 76 9.95 15.03 10.04
CA ALA A 76 9.35 15.73 11.17
C ALA A 76 7.82 15.88 11.05
N GLU A 77 7.29 15.84 9.82
CA GLU A 77 5.86 15.88 9.56
C GLU A 77 5.19 14.50 9.69
N ALA A 78 5.95 13.41 9.66
CA ALA A 78 5.43 12.05 9.65
C ALA A 78 5.00 11.56 11.05
N ASP A 79 3.77 11.04 11.12
CA ASP A 79 3.22 10.40 12.31
C ASP A 79 3.45 8.89 12.31
N LEU A 80 3.59 8.30 11.11
CA LEU A 80 3.98 6.92 10.84
C LEU A 80 4.88 6.87 9.61
N VAL A 81 5.95 6.07 9.65
CA VAL A 81 6.83 5.82 8.50
C VAL A 81 6.83 4.33 8.16
N LEU A 82 6.55 4.02 6.89
CA LEU A 82 6.53 2.67 6.33
C LEU A 82 7.67 2.52 5.30
N ALA A 83 8.74 1.89 5.72
CA ALA A 83 9.92 1.65 4.92
C ALA A 83 9.77 0.39 4.06
N MET A 84 10.30 0.39 2.84
CA MET A 84 10.25 -0.79 1.98
C MET A 84 11.27 -1.86 2.37
N THR A 85 12.31 -1.49 3.11
CA THR A 85 13.35 -2.42 3.58
C THR A 85 13.83 -2.06 4.98
N ALA A 86 14.48 -2.99 5.68
CA ALA A 86 15.16 -2.74 6.95
C ALA A 86 16.26 -1.66 6.84
N GLU A 87 16.92 -1.56 5.69
CA GLU A 87 17.91 -0.52 5.40
C GLU A 87 17.25 0.87 5.31
N HIS A 88 16.12 0.99 4.62
CA HIS A 88 15.36 2.25 4.56
C HIS A 88 14.87 2.66 5.95
N ARG A 89 14.37 1.71 6.75
CA ARG A 89 14.00 1.95 8.15
C ARG A 89 15.20 2.47 8.96
N SER A 90 16.36 1.84 8.78
CA SER A 90 17.60 2.27 9.43
C SER A 90 18.02 3.67 9.00
N ALA A 91 17.88 4.02 7.72
CA ALA A 91 18.16 5.37 7.22
C ALA A 91 17.26 6.43 7.86
N VAL A 92 15.95 6.15 7.95
CA VAL A 92 14.98 7.03 8.64
C VAL A 92 15.39 7.25 10.09
N VAL A 93 15.69 6.18 10.84
CA VAL A 93 16.05 6.28 12.26
C VAL A 93 17.40 6.96 12.48
N ARG A 94 18.36 6.80 11.55
CA ARG A 94 19.63 7.55 11.59
C ARG A 94 19.42 9.05 11.38
N LEU A 95 18.53 9.43 10.46
CA LEU A 95 18.20 10.83 10.18
C LEU A 95 17.42 11.48 11.32
N LEU A 96 16.42 10.77 11.88
CA LEU A 96 15.58 11.29 12.96
C LEU A 96 15.30 10.19 14.00
N PRO A 97 16.17 10.01 15.01
CA PRO A 97 16.07 8.93 16.00
C PRO A 97 14.77 8.89 16.80
N SER A 98 14.09 10.04 16.97
CA SER A 98 12.81 10.14 17.66
C SER A 98 11.68 9.37 16.97
N LEU A 99 11.83 9.02 15.69
CA LEU A 99 10.87 8.22 14.93
C LEU A 99 11.04 6.71 15.09
N ALA A 100 12.02 6.22 15.87
CA ALA A 100 12.27 4.78 16.02
C ALA A 100 11.02 3.97 16.43
N ARG A 101 10.12 4.57 17.22
CA ARG A 101 8.87 3.93 17.67
C ARG A 101 7.69 4.11 16.72
N ARG A 102 7.90 4.76 15.58
CA ARG A 102 6.90 5.06 14.55
C ARG A 102 7.38 4.68 13.15
N THR A 103 8.48 3.93 13.06
CA THR A 103 9.07 3.50 11.80
C THR A 103 9.13 1.99 11.77
N PHE A 104 8.51 1.40 10.76
CA PHE A 104 8.44 -0.03 10.52
C PHE A 104 8.83 -0.32 9.07
N THR A 105 9.24 -1.55 8.77
CA THR A 105 9.10 -1.99 7.38
C THR A 105 7.61 -2.23 7.09
N LEU A 106 7.20 -2.10 5.83
CA LEU A 106 5.80 -2.30 5.43
C LEU A 106 5.31 -3.70 5.83
N THR A 107 6.11 -4.72 5.55
CA THR A 107 5.80 -6.12 5.87
C THR A 107 5.87 -6.40 7.37
N GLU A 108 6.77 -5.75 8.12
CA GLU A 108 6.79 -5.83 9.59
C GLU A 108 5.51 -5.27 10.20
N PHE A 109 5.04 -4.10 9.74
CA PHE A 109 3.80 -3.52 10.23
C PHE A 109 2.63 -4.48 9.96
N ALA A 110 2.49 -4.95 8.73
CA ALA A 110 1.43 -5.88 8.33
C ALA A 110 1.47 -7.18 9.17
N ALA A 111 2.65 -7.76 9.42
CA ALA A 111 2.79 -8.95 10.25
C ALA A 111 2.40 -8.71 11.72
N ARG A 112 2.77 -7.55 12.29
CA ARG A 112 2.38 -7.17 13.67
C ARG A 112 0.89 -6.95 13.82
N VAL A 113 0.22 -6.48 12.77
CA VAL A 113 -1.24 -6.36 12.70
C VAL A 113 -1.86 -7.75 12.61
N ALA A 114 -1.41 -8.59 11.68
CA ALA A 114 -1.98 -9.91 11.45
C ALA A 114 -1.87 -10.83 12.68
N ALA A 115 -0.79 -10.71 13.45
CA ALA A 115 -0.59 -11.47 14.69
C ALA A 115 -1.56 -11.07 15.82
N ASN A 116 -2.27 -9.94 15.70
CA ASN A 116 -3.22 -9.47 16.70
C ASN A 116 -4.31 -8.59 16.05
N PRO A 117 -5.33 -9.22 15.45
CA PRO A 117 -6.39 -8.54 14.71
C PRO A 117 -7.33 -7.74 15.63
N GLU A 118 -7.43 -8.09 16.91
CA GLU A 118 -8.24 -7.35 17.88
C GLU A 118 -7.49 -6.09 18.33
N SER A 119 -7.67 -5.01 17.57
CA SER A 119 -7.17 -3.69 17.94
C SER A 119 -8.29 -2.89 18.57
N THR A 120 -8.23 -2.66 19.88
CA THR A 120 -9.14 -1.72 20.54
C THR A 120 -8.83 -0.31 20.07
N PRO A 121 -9.81 0.47 19.58
CA PRO A 121 -9.59 1.86 19.22
C PRO A 121 -8.97 2.63 20.39
N GLY A 122 -7.92 3.40 20.12
CA GLY A 122 -7.29 4.23 21.14
C GLY A 122 -8.24 5.31 21.67
N THR A 123 -7.97 5.85 22.87
CA THR A 123 -8.73 6.96 23.45
C THR A 123 -8.33 8.34 22.89
N ALA A 124 -7.62 8.37 21.77
CA ALA A 124 -7.10 9.59 21.19
C ALA A 124 -8.23 10.45 20.60
N THR A 125 -8.10 11.76 20.76
CA THR A 125 -9.12 12.74 20.31
C THR A 125 -8.83 13.31 18.92
N ASP A 126 -7.66 13.03 18.36
CA ASP A 126 -7.23 13.49 17.04
C ASP A 126 -6.46 12.41 16.27
N ALA A 127 -6.51 12.50 14.94
CA ALA A 127 -5.90 11.55 14.01
C ALA A 127 -4.40 11.33 14.24
N LYS A 128 -3.63 12.39 14.54
CA LYS A 128 -2.18 12.27 14.77
C LYS A 128 -1.91 11.44 16.02
N SER A 129 -2.59 11.77 17.11
CA SER A 129 -2.45 11.06 18.37
C SER A 129 -2.87 9.59 18.22
N ALA A 130 -3.99 9.32 17.55
CA ALA A 130 -4.47 7.96 17.27
C ALA A 130 -3.43 7.12 16.52
N LEU A 131 -2.89 7.65 15.41
CA LEU A 131 -1.91 6.95 14.60
C LEU A 131 -0.58 6.74 15.36
N ARG A 132 -0.11 7.75 16.09
CA ARG A 132 1.12 7.66 16.88
C ARG A 132 1.00 6.68 18.04
N ASP A 133 -0.14 6.63 18.71
CA ASP A 133 -0.38 5.71 19.82
C ASP A 133 -0.53 4.28 19.32
N TYR A 134 -1.21 4.09 18.19
CA TYR A 134 -1.30 2.79 17.54
C TYR A 134 0.09 2.26 17.16
N ALA A 135 0.90 3.08 16.48
CA ALA A 135 2.29 2.75 16.15
C ALA A 135 3.09 2.34 17.40
N ARG A 136 3.01 3.13 18.48
CA ARG A 136 3.69 2.79 19.76
C ARG A 136 3.21 1.49 20.36
N SER A 137 1.93 1.16 20.23
CA SER A 137 1.35 -0.10 20.72
C SER A 137 1.96 -1.29 19.99
N LEU A 138 2.16 -1.18 18.66
CA LEU A 138 2.75 -2.24 17.84
C LEU A 138 4.21 -2.52 18.21
N VAL A 139 4.99 -1.50 18.58
CA VAL A 139 6.39 -1.67 19.03
C VAL A 139 6.48 -2.46 20.34
N ARG A 140 5.48 -2.37 21.21
CA ARG A 140 5.46 -3.10 22.49
C ARG A 140 5.14 -4.59 22.31
N ARG A 141 4.59 -4.98 21.15
CA ARG A 141 4.30 -6.37 20.82
C ARG A 141 5.59 -7.11 20.44
N PRO A 142 5.68 -8.43 20.69
CA PRO A 142 6.79 -9.24 20.20
C PRO A 142 7.04 -8.99 18.72
N ALA A 143 8.31 -8.86 18.34
CA ALA A 143 8.66 -8.74 16.93
C ALA A 143 8.30 -10.05 16.22
N PRO A 144 7.69 -9.98 15.02
CA PRO A 144 7.52 -11.17 14.19
C PRO A 144 8.90 -11.76 13.82
N ALA A 145 8.92 -13.05 13.49
CA ALA A 145 10.11 -13.70 12.96
C ALA A 145 10.56 -12.98 11.68
N ALA A 146 11.88 -12.86 11.47
CA ALA A 146 12.43 -12.10 10.34
C ALA A 146 11.96 -12.67 8.98
N GLU A 147 11.81 -13.99 8.90
CA GLU A 147 11.31 -14.72 7.74
C GLU A 147 9.85 -14.38 7.40
N ALA A 148 9.08 -13.94 8.40
CA ALA A 148 7.69 -13.52 8.22
C ALA A 148 7.57 -12.04 7.77
N THR A 149 8.68 -11.31 7.69
CA THR A 149 8.73 -9.90 7.32
C THR A 149 9.78 -9.63 6.25
N PRO A 150 9.69 -10.29 5.07
CA PRO A 150 10.66 -10.07 4.02
C PRO A 150 10.66 -8.60 3.59
N ASP A 151 11.83 -8.08 3.25
CA ASP A 151 11.96 -6.79 2.60
C ASP A 151 11.23 -6.81 1.24
N VAL A 152 10.65 -5.67 0.86
CA VAL A 152 9.99 -5.54 -0.44
C VAL A 152 11.06 -5.50 -1.54
N GLU A 153 10.94 -6.42 -2.49
CA GLU A 153 11.87 -6.60 -3.59
C GLU A 153 12.04 -5.30 -4.39
N ASP A 154 13.28 -4.90 -4.67
CA ASP A 154 13.56 -3.75 -5.53
C ASP A 154 13.44 -4.14 -7.01
N PRO A 155 12.45 -3.60 -7.76
CA PRO A 155 12.30 -3.93 -9.17
C PRO A 155 13.14 -3.03 -10.09
N TYR A 156 13.82 -2.01 -9.56
CA TYR A 156 14.50 -1.00 -10.37
C TYR A 156 15.55 -1.63 -11.32
N GLY A 157 15.47 -1.27 -12.61
CA GLY A 157 16.34 -1.81 -13.65
C GLY A 157 16.07 -3.28 -14.05
N ARG A 158 15.02 -3.91 -13.51
CA ARG A 158 14.68 -5.32 -13.76
C ARG A 158 13.49 -5.45 -14.72
N LEU A 159 13.21 -6.70 -15.11
CA LEU A 159 12.11 -7.07 -15.99
C LEU A 159 10.74 -6.91 -15.29
N ALA A 160 9.67 -6.96 -16.08
CA ALA A 160 8.30 -6.70 -15.63
C ALA A 160 7.85 -7.64 -14.49
N GLU A 161 8.36 -8.87 -14.46
CA GLU A 161 8.07 -9.85 -13.41
C GLU A 161 8.53 -9.37 -12.03
N ALA A 162 9.63 -8.61 -11.95
CA ALA A 162 10.08 -8.04 -10.67
C ALA A 162 9.10 -6.97 -10.15
N TYR A 163 8.49 -6.20 -11.05
CA TYR A 163 7.45 -5.22 -10.68
C TYR A 163 6.16 -5.91 -10.25
N ALA A 164 5.79 -7.03 -10.89
CA ALA A 164 4.66 -7.85 -10.47
C ALA A 164 4.89 -8.43 -9.06
N ARG A 165 6.06 -9.02 -8.80
CA ARG A 165 6.42 -9.52 -7.45
C ARG A 165 6.43 -8.41 -6.39
N MET A 166 6.94 -7.23 -6.74
CA MET A 166 6.85 -6.05 -5.88
C MET A 166 5.37 -5.74 -5.54
N ALA A 167 4.47 -5.78 -6.52
CA ALA A 167 3.06 -5.52 -6.30
C ALA A 167 2.39 -6.60 -5.44
N GLU A 168 2.69 -7.88 -5.70
CA GLU A 168 2.23 -9.04 -4.90
C GLU A 168 2.64 -8.94 -3.43
N GLN A 169 3.79 -8.33 -3.13
CA GLN A 169 4.23 -8.06 -1.76
C GLN A 169 3.56 -6.84 -1.14
N ILE A 170 3.44 -5.73 -1.89
CA ILE A 170 2.95 -4.45 -1.35
C ILE A 170 1.44 -4.47 -1.12
N ILE A 171 0.64 -4.99 -2.06
CA ILE A 171 -0.83 -4.93 -2.00
C ILE A 171 -1.39 -5.52 -0.69
N PRO A 172 -1.14 -6.80 -0.35
CA PRO A 172 -1.71 -7.38 0.86
C PRO A 172 -1.18 -6.71 2.14
N ALA A 173 0.07 -6.23 2.12
CA ALA A 173 0.62 -5.51 3.27
C ALA A 173 -0.04 -4.14 3.45
N VAL A 174 -0.31 -3.41 2.36
CA VAL A 174 -1.07 -2.15 2.39
C VAL A 174 -2.51 -2.38 2.83
N ASP A 175 -3.19 -3.41 2.33
CA ASP A 175 -4.57 -3.72 2.75
C ASP A 175 -4.64 -4.00 4.26
N ALA A 176 -3.68 -4.77 4.80
CA ALA A 176 -3.58 -5.01 6.25
C ALA A 176 -3.30 -3.73 7.04
N VAL A 177 -2.40 -2.86 6.55
CA VAL A 177 -2.12 -1.55 7.17
C VAL A 177 -3.37 -0.69 7.15
N ALA A 178 -4.08 -0.62 6.03
CA ALA A 178 -5.23 0.25 5.87
C ALA A 178 -6.39 -0.17 6.76
N GLN A 179 -6.71 -1.47 6.79
CA GLN A 179 -7.72 -2.03 7.69
C GLN A 179 -7.38 -1.77 9.16
N ALA A 180 -6.11 -1.95 9.53
CA ALA A 180 -5.65 -1.66 10.88
C ALA A 180 -5.84 -0.19 11.24
N ILE A 181 -5.44 0.73 10.36
CA ILE A 181 -5.55 2.16 10.59
C ILE A 181 -7.01 2.58 10.66
N ASP A 182 -7.87 2.13 9.74
CA ASP A 182 -9.31 2.43 9.73
C ASP A 182 -9.99 2.06 11.07
N SER A 183 -9.58 0.95 11.69
CA SER A 183 -10.10 0.54 13.01
C SER A 183 -9.68 1.46 14.17
N GLN A 184 -8.71 2.36 13.97
CA GLN A 184 -8.24 3.30 14.99
C GLN A 184 -8.97 4.64 14.97
N PHE A 185 -9.75 4.92 13.93
CA PHE A 185 -10.47 6.18 13.78
C PHE A 185 -11.92 6.01 14.23
N PRO A 186 -12.46 6.91 15.07
CA PRO A 186 -13.87 6.86 15.49
C PRO A 186 -14.82 6.88 14.29
N GLU A 187 -15.94 6.16 14.37
CA GLU A 187 -16.96 6.12 13.29
C GLU A 187 -17.46 7.52 12.90
N GLU A 188 -17.52 8.46 13.85
CA GLU A 188 -17.93 9.85 13.62
C GLU A 188 -16.99 10.65 12.68
N GLN A 189 -15.78 10.16 12.44
CA GLN A 189 -14.79 10.75 11.53
C GLN A 189 -14.71 10.04 10.17
N ARG A 190 -15.48 8.96 9.96
CA ARG A 190 -15.65 8.35 8.64
C ARG A 190 -16.60 9.26 7.86
N GLY A 191 -16.05 10.15 7.03
CA GLY A 191 -16.86 10.96 6.13
C GLY A 191 -17.81 10.06 5.33
N THR A 192 -19.05 10.52 5.13
CA THR A 192 -20.11 9.82 4.38
C THR A 192 -19.65 9.55 2.96
N SER A 193 -18.97 8.43 2.74
CA SER A 193 -18.59 7.96 1.42
C SER A 193 -19.65 6.94 0.96
N GLU A 194 -20.75 7.47 0.42
CA GLU A 194 -21.65 6.69 -0.44
C GLU A 194 -20.91 6.34 -1.74
N HIS A 195 -20.01 5.38 -1.72
CA HIS A 195 -19.56 4.72 -2.96
C HIS A 195 -19.06 3.29 -2.70
N LEU A 196 -19.97 2.41 -2.30
CA LEU A 196 -19.80 0.96 -2.42
C LEU A 196 -21.06 0.33 -3.03
N THR A 197 -21.33 0.62 -4.30
CA THR A 197 -21.92 -0.38 -5.21
C THR A 197 -21.64 0.01 -6.66
N ARG A 198 -20.53 -0.47 -7.23
CA ARG A 198 -20.50 -0.74 -8.67
C ARG A 198 -20.45 -2.24 -8.83
N ALA A 199 -21.64 -2.79 -9.06
CA ALA A 199 -21.85 -4.15 -9.51
C ALA A 199 -20.94 -4.43 -10.72
N PHE A 200 -20.22 -5.54 -10.64
CA PHE A 200 -19.66 -6.19 -11.82
C PHE A 200 -20.80 -6.41 -12.83
N PRO A 201 -20.67 -6.02 -14.10
CA PRO A 201 -21.60 -6.49 -15.11
C PRO A 201 -21.39 -8.00 -15.27
N GLU A 202 -22.43 -8.78 -14.95
CA GLU A 202 -22.48 -10.21 -15.26
C GLU A 202 -22.27 -10.42 -16.76
N GLU A 203 -21.32 -11.29 -17.13
CA GLU A 203 -21.19 -11.80 -18.49
C GLU A 203 -22.47 -12.57 -18.87
N PRO A 204 -23.09 -12.30 -20.03
CA PRO A 204 -24.21 -13.12 -20.47
C PRO A 204 -23.70 -14.51 -20.86
N ARG A 205 -24.11 -15.51 -20.08
CA ARG A 205 -24.02 -16.93 -20.44
C ARG A 205 -24.82 -17.17 -21.73
N GLY A 206 -24.12 -17.19 -22.86
CA GLY A 206 -24.66 -17.62 -24.14
C GLY A 206 -24.73 -19.14 -24.22
N THR A 207 -25.94 -19.66 -24.13
CA THR A 207 -26.31 -21.08 -24.20
C THR A 207 -25.99 -21.72 -25.55
N SER A 208 -25.56 -22.97 -25.46
CA SER A 208 -25.46 -23.98 -26.53
C SER A 208 -26.65 -24.01 -27.50
N GLY A 209 -26.37 -23.88 -28.79
CA GLY A 209 -27.28 -24.23 -29.89
C GLY A 209 -26.68 -25.33 -30.76
N VAL A 210 -26.93 -26.59 -30.40
CA VAL A 210 -26.69 -27.76 -31.25
C VAL A 210 -27.73 -27.74 -32.38
N SER A 211 -27.27 -27.65 -33.63
CA SER A 211 -28.10 -27.92 -34.81
C SER A 211 -27.48 -29.08 -35.59
N LYS A 212 -28.16 -30.23 -35.53
CA LYS A 212 -27.95 -31.39 -36.40
C LYS A 212 -28.59 -31.09 -37.76
N GLY A 213 -27.83 -31.24 -38.85
CA GLY A 213 -28.34 -31.35 -40.21
C GLY A 213 -27.68 -32.53 -40.92
N HIS A 214 -28.40 -33.64 -41.03
CA HIS A 214 -28.09 -34.81 -41.84
C HIS A 214 -28.63 -34.63 -43.27
N THR A 215 -27.83 -34.97 -44.28
CA THR A 215 -28.19 -35.74 -45.52
C THR A 215 -26.93 -35.80 -46.40
N ARG A 216 -26.28 -36.97 -46.62
CA ARG A 216 -26.44 -37.90 -47.78
C ARG A 216 -26.37 -37.16 -49.13
N THR A 217 -25.58 -37.51 -50.15
CA THR A 217 -25.26 -38.83 -50.74
C THR A 217 -24.23 -38.66 -51.89
N GLU A 218 -23.54 -39.74 -52.29
CA GLU A 218 -23.03 -40.05 -53.66
C GLU A 218 -21.82 -39.26 -54.22
N THR A 219 -20.94 -39.71 -55.13
CA THR A 219 -20.54 -41.00 -55.77
C THR A 219 -19.46 -40.65 -56.81
N ARG A 220 -18.32 -41.38 -56.87
CA ARG A 220 -17.31 -41.46 -57.99
C ARG A 220 -16.64 -40.12 -58.40
N HIS A 221 -15.42 -40.05 -58.91
CA HIS A 221 -14.51 -40.98 -59.57
C HIS A 221 -13.06 -40.69 -59.16
#